data_AF-A0A972R8R1-F1
#
_entry.id   AF-A0A972R8R1-F1
#
_cell.length_a   1.000
_cell.length_b   1.000
_cell.length_c   1.000
_cell.angle_alpha   90.00
_cell.angle_beta   90.00
_cell.angle_gamma   90.00
#
_symmetry.space_group_name_H-M   'P 1'
#
loop_
_entity.id
_entity.type
_entity.pdbx_description
1 polymer ?
#
loop_
_entity_poly.entity_id
_entity_poly.type
_entity_poly.pdbx_seq_one_letter_code
_entity_poly.pdbx_strand_id
1 'polypeptide(L)'
;DGSYVTGEFVQDWNYIRNHHAYIVLTKEDGIVFKVLENKIKEGGKIKLYSLNPLYLPYELPITEIREIWKFVNYISSEVPEANKEKDRLAEEVKQLKQQVQAIQMKLNL
;
A
#
# COMPACT_ATOMS: atom_id res chain seq x y z
N ASP A 1 6.64 14.27 -1.05
CA ASP A 1 8.04 14.14 -1.50
C ASP A 1 8.91 14.71 -0.39
N GLY A 2 10.12 14.20 -0.14
CA GLY A 2 10.98 14.70 0.96
C GLY A 2 10.72 14.10 2.35
N SER A 3 9.99 12.99 2.46
CA SER A 3 9.93 12.20 3.69
C SER A 3 11.11 11.23 3.79
N TYR A 4 11.60 10.98 5.00
CA TYR A 4 12.57 9.93 5.27
C TYR A 4 11.86 8.58 5.42
N VAL A 5 12.44 7.52 4.88
CA VAL A 5 11.89 6.16 4.98
C VAL A 5 12.92 5.27 5.66
N THR A 6 12.47 4.50 6.66
CA THR A 6 13.30 3.49 7.34
C THR A 6 12.85 2.10 6.91
N GLY A 7 13.82 1.24 6.60
CA GLY A 7 13.57 -0.15 6.26
C GLY A 7 14.48 -1.13 7.02
N GLU A 8 14.03 -2.38 7.11
CA GLU A 8 14.80 -3.52 7.60
C GLU A 8 15.30 -4.35 6.41
N PHE A 9 16.61 -4.58 6.31
CA PHE A 9 17.18 -5.39 5.23
C PHE A 9 16.63 -6.82 5.28
N VAL A 10 16.15 -7.33 4.14
CA VAL A 10 15.62 -8.69 4.02
C VAL A 10 16.74 -9.61 3.51
N GLN A 11 17.34 -10.37 4.42
CA GLN A 11 18.41 -11.33 4.08
C GLN A 11 17.89 -12.52 3.27
N ASP A 12 16.76 -13.10 3.70
CA ASP A 12 16.14 -14.24 3.03
C ASP A 12 14.78 -13.83 2.45
N TRP A 13 14.74 -13.77 1.12
CA TRP A 13 13.58 -13.33 0.35
C TRP A 13 12.40 -14.30 0.42
N ASN A 14 12.59 -15.51 0.98
CA ASN A 14 11.47 -16.41 1.28
C ASN A 14 10.56 -15.86 2.40
N TYR A 15 11.04 -14.92 3.24
CA TYR A 15 10.24 -14.30 4.30
C TYR A 15 9.50 -13.04 3.86
N ILE A 16 9.58 -12.66 2.59
CA ILE A 16 8.79 -11.55 2.03
C ILE A 16 7.31 -11.92 2.16
N ARG A 17 6.58 -11.12 2.93
CA ARG A 17 5.13 -11.21 3.09
C ARG A 17 4.44 -10.54 1.91
N ASN A 18 3.47 -11.25 1.34
CA ASN A 18 2.64 -10.74 0.26
C ASN A 18 1.82 -9.53 0.73
N HIS A 19 1.59 -8.59 -0.20
CA HIS A 19 0.79 -7.39 0.00
C HIS A 19 1.32 -6.44 1.09
N HIS A 20 2.63 -6.48 1.35
CA HIS A 20 3.32 -5.53 2.23
C HIS A 20 4.22 -4.60 1.40
N ALA A 21 4.51 -3.42 1.96
CA ALA A 21 5.36 -2.42 1.32
C ALA A 21 6.85 -2.70 1.58
N TYR A 22 7.66 -2.49 0.54
CA TYR A 22 9.10 -2.67 0.56
C TYR A 22 9.79 -1.58 -0.25
N ILE A 23 11.03 -1.29 0.13
CA ILE A 23 11.98 -0.58 -0.71
C ILE A 23 12.77 -1.63 -1.49
N VAL A 24 12.80 -1.50 -2.81
CA VAL A 24 13.47 -2.44 -3.72
C VAL A 24 14.54 -1.69 -4.48
N LEU A 25 15.77 -2.18 -4.44
CA LEU A 25 16.84 -1.72 -5.30
C LEU A 25 16.91 -2.63 -6.52
N THR A 26 16.52 -2.12 -7.68
CA THR A 26 16.60 -2.83 -8.97
C THR A 26 17.88 -2.45 -9.71
N LYS A 27 18.27 -3.25 -10.71
CA LYS A 27 19.43 -2.95 -11.56
C LYS A 27 19.22 -1.73 -12.46
N GLU A 28 18.03 -1.61 -13.06
CA GLU A 28 17.72 -0.61 -14.09
C GLU A 28 17.10 0.67 -13.52
N ASP A 29 16.08 0.54 -12.65
CA ASP A 29 15.31 1.70 -12.15
C ASP A 29 15.86 2.28 -10.84
N GLY A 30 16.90 1.67 -10.26
CA GLY A 30 17.42 2.06 -8.95
C GLY A 30 16.45 1.76 -7.81
N ILE A 31 16.25 2.72 -6.91
CA ILE A 31 15.46 2.53 -5.69
C ILE A 31 13.99 2.83 -5.97
N VAL A 32 13.12 1.85 -5.75
CA VAL A 32 11.66 1.98 -5.88
C VAL A 32 10.94 1.56 -4.61
N PHE A 33 9.82 2.22 -4.30
CA PHE A 33 8.92 1.84 -3.22
C PHE A 33 7.68 1.14 -3.79
N LYS A 34 7.47 -0.13 -3.44
CA LYS A 34 6.40 -0.96 -4.03
C LYS A 34 5.79 -1.89 -2.99
N VAL A 35 4.54 -2.28 -3.23
CA VAL A 35 3.91 -3.40 -2.52
C VAL A 35 4.29 -4.69 -3.26
N LEU A 36 4.76 -5.71 -2.54
CA LEU A 36 5.29 -6.93 -3.15
C LEU A 36 4.37 -8.13 -2.96
N GLU A 37 4.35 -8.99 -3.97
CA GLU A 37 3.84 -10.36 -3.89
C GLU A 37 4.98 -11.32 -4.27
N ASN A 38 5.31 -12.20 -3.34
CA ASN A 38 6.41 -13.14 -3.45
C ASN A 38 6.00 -14.36 -4.28
N LYS A 39 6.55 -14.44 -5.50
CA LYS A 39 6.35 -15.56 -6.43
C LYS A 39 7.65 -16.31 -6.71
N ILE A 40 8.60 -16.25 -5.78
CA ILE A 40 9.93 -16.84 -5.98
C ILE A 40 9.81 -18.36 -6.12
N LYS A 41 8.98 -19.01 -5.29
CA LYS A 41 8.75 -20.46 -5.35
C LYS A 41 8.02 -20.91 -6.61
N GLU A 42 7.17 -20.05 -7.17
CA GLU A 42 6.34 -20.37 -8.34
C GLU A 42 7.08 -20.14 -9.66
N GLY A 43 8.00 -19.17 -9.71
CA GLY A 43 8.66 -18.82 -10.96
C GLY A 43 9.92 -17.95 -10.83
N GLY A 44 10.52 -17.84 -9.64
CA GLY A 44 11.75 -17.05 -9.44
C GLY A 44 11.54 -15.55 -9.65
N LYS A 45 10.33 -15.04 -9.36
CA LYS A 45 9.94 -13.65 -9.60
C LYS A 45 9.29 -13.02 -8.38
N ILE A 46 9.25 -11.69 -8.37
CA ILE A 46 8.44 -10.90 -7.44
C ILE A 46 7.50 -10.05 -8.29
N LYS A 47 6.22 -9.99 -7.91
CA LYS A 47 5.26 -9.08 -8.54
C LYS A 47 5.18 -7.79 -7.72
N LEU A 48 5.33 -6.65 -8.40
CA LEU A 48 5.39 -5.33 -7.80
C LEU A 48 4.12 -4.56 -8.12
N TYR A 49 3.52 -3.97 -7.09
CA TYR A 49 2.32 -3.15 -7.16
C TYR A 49 2.69 -1.72 -6.79
N SER A 50 2.27 -0.76 -7.62
CA SER A 50 2.42 0.66 -7.34
C SER A 50 1.36 1.12 -6.34
N LEU A 51 1.72 2.06 -5.46
CA LEU A 51 0.71 2.78 -4.66
C LEU A 51 -0.09 3.78 -5.51
N ASN A 52 0.42 4.16 -6.69
CA ASN A 52 -0.34 4.94 -7.65
C ASN A 52 -1.14 4.00 -8.57
N PRO A 53 -2.49 4.02 -8.53
CA PRO A 53 -3.34 3.11 -9.29
C PRO A 53 -3.23 3.27 -10.82
N LEU A 54 -2.63 4.36 -11.31
CA LEU A 54 -2.39 4.55 -12.74
C LEU A 54 -1.33 3.60 -13.31
N TYR A 55 -0.52 2.97 -12.45
CA TYR A 55 0.53 2.06 -12.86
C TYR A 55 0.11 0.61 -12.65
N LEU A 56 0.07 -0.15 -13.74
CA LEU A 56 -0.25 -1.57 -13.69
C LEU A 56 0.82 -2.37 -12.93
N PRO A 57 0.43 -3.42 -12.19
CA PRO A 57 1.38 -4.35 -11.59
C PRO A 57 2.22 -5.07 -12.65
N TYR A 58 3.48 -5.32 -12.34
CA TYR A 58 4.41 -6.04 -13.22
C TYR A 58 5.26 -7.04 -12.43
N GLU A 59 5.79 -8.05 -13.12
CA GLU A 59 6.65 -9.05 -12.51
C GLU A 59 8.12 -8.77 -12.85
N LEU A 60 8.99 -8.94 -11.86
CA LEU A 60 10.43 -8.77 -11.99
C LEU A 60 11.15 -10.06 -11.57
N PRO A 61 12.05 -10.62 -12.40
CA PRO A 61 12.91 -11.73 -12.00
C PRO A 61 13.79 -11.35 -10.81
N ILE A 62 14.06 -12.30 -9.92
CA ILE A 62 14.96 -12.08 -8.77
C ILE A 62 16.36 -11.65 -9.21
N THR A 63 16.78 -12.02 -10.42
CA THR A 63 18.09 -11.65 -10.97
C THR A 63 18.22 -10.15 -11.20
N GLU A 64 17.11 -9.43 -11.36
CA GLU A 64 17.09 -7.98 -11.62
C GLU A 64 16.98 -7.14 -10.35
N ILE A 65 16.89 -7.80 -9.19
CA ILE A 65 16.79 -7.17 -7.88
C ILE A 65 18.15 -7.32 -7.18
N ARG A 66 18.68 -6.21 -6.65
CA ARG A 66 19.91 -6.20 -5.86
C ARG A 66 19.60 -6.34 -4.37
N GLU A 67 18.63 -5.57 -3.88
CA GLU A 67 18.29 -5.54 -2.46
C GLU A 67 16.79 -5.36 -2.26
N ILE A 68 16.28 -5.89 -1.14
CA ILE A 68 14.92 -5.71 -0.68
C ILE A 68 14.98 -5.33 0.79
N TRP A 69 14.27 -4.27 1.15
CA TRP A 69 14.14 -3.77 2.50
C TRP A 69 12.66 -3.70 2.87
N LYS A 70 12.28 -4.34 3.97
CA LYS A 70 10.92 -4.28 4.51
C LYS A 70 10.69 -2.88 5.05
N PHE A 71 9.62 -2.23 4.59
CA PHE A 71 9.24 -0.93 5.11
C PHE A 71 8.86 -1.03 6.61
N VAL A 72 9.38 -0.11 7.41
CA VAL A 72 9.06 0.00 8.85
C VAL A 72 8.26 1.26 9.13
N ASN A 73 8.80 2.42 8.77
CA ASN A 73 8.16 3.70 9.01
C ASN A 73 8.67 4.78 8.04
N TYR A 74 8.02 5.94 8.08
CA TYR A 74 8.49 7.16 7.46
C TYR A 74 8.41 8.33 8.44
N ILE A 75 9.26 9.33 8.24
CA ILE A 75 9.28 10.59 8.98
C ILE A 75 9.05 11.70 7.97
N SER A 76 7.98 12.47 8.16
CA SER A 76 7.66 13.62 7.30
C SER A 76 7.74 14.92 8.09
N SER A 77 8.29 15.96 7.46
CA SER A 77 8.26 17.33 7.97
C SER A 77 6.90 18.01 7.73
N GLU A 78 6.09 17.43 6.86
CA GLU A 78 4.73 17.89 6.61
C GLU A 78 3.81 17.41 7.74
N VAL A 79 3.10 18.36 8.35
CA VAL A 79 2.02 18.03 9.27
C VAL A 79 0.84 17.54 8.43
N PRO A 80 0.32 16.32 8.65
CA PRO A 80 -0.83 15.85 7.90
C PRO A 80 -2.00 16.80 8.12
N GLU A 81 -2.57 17.32 7.03
CA GLU A 81 -3.80 18.10 7.13
C GLU A 81 -4.94 17.22 7.67
N ALA A 82 -5.80 17.79 8.51
CA ALA A 82 -7.02 17.11 8.92
C ALA A 82 -7.82 16.75 7.66
N ASN A 83 -8.13 15.46 7.48
CA ASN A 83 -8.83 14.98 6.29
C ASN A 83 -10.33 15.33 6.36
N LYS A 84 -10.62 16.61 6.12
CA LYS A 84 -11.98 17.19 6.19
C LYS A 84 -12.95 16.50 5.23
N GLU A 85 -12.47 15.99 4.10
CA GLU A 85 -13.32 15.27 3.13
C GLU A 85 -13.77 13.91 3.68
N LYS A 86 -12.87 13.15 4.31
CA LYS A 86 -13.22 11.89 4.96
C LYS A 86 -14.21 12.09 6.10
N ASP A 87 -14.02 13.14 6.90
CA ASP A 87 -14.92 13.48 8.00
C ASP A 87 -16.32 13.87 7.49
N ARG A 88 -16.37 14.66 6.41
CA ARG A 88 -17.63 15.02 5.75
C ARG A 88 -18.33 13.81 5.15
N LEU A 89 -17.61 12.93 4.45
CA LEU A 89 -18.17 11.70 3.89
C LEU A 89 -18.71 10.77 4.99
N ALA A 90 -18.02 10.68 6.13
CA ALA A 90 -18.48 9.90 7.28
C ALA A 90 -19.81 10.45 7.83
N GLU A 91 -19.95 11.77 7.92
CA GLU A 91 -21.20 12.40 8.37
C GLU A 91 -22.33 12.23 7.35
N GLU A 92 -22.05 12.37 6.05
CA GLU A 92 -23.04 12.12 4.99
C GLU A 92 -23.53 10.66 5.01
N VAL A 93 -22.65 9.68 5.18
CA VAL A 93 -23.02 8.25 5.32
C VAL A 93 -23.83 7.99 6.59
N LYS A 94 -23.49 8.65 7.69
CA LYS A 94 -24.25 8.55 8.95
C LYS A 94 -25.65 9.13 8.80
N GLN A 95 -25.81 10.26 8.12
CA GLN A 95 -27.12 10.84 7.81
C GLN A 95 -27.94 9.92 6.90
N LEU A 96 -27.32 9.33 5.88
CA LEU A 96 -27.98 8.34 5.02
C LEU A 96 -28.46 7.12 5.83
N LYS A 97 -27.64 6.59 6.74
CA LYS A 97 -28.04 5.48 7.63
C LYS A 97 -29.24 5.85 8.50
N GLN A 98 -29.26 7.06 9.07
CA GLN A 98 -30.39 7.54 9.87
C GLN A 98 -31.66 7.67 9.04
N GLN A 99 -31.56 8.22 7.83
CA GLN A 99 -32.71 8.33 6.92
C GLN A 99 -33.25 6.95 6.53
N VAL A 100 -32.38 5.99 6.22
CA VAL A 100 -32.77 4.61 5.91
C VAL A 100 -33.47 3.96 7.10
N GLN A 101 -32.94 4.09 8.32
CA GLN A 101 -33.59 3.59 9.53
C GLN A 101 -34.97 4.23 9.75
N ALA A 102 -35.10 5.54 9.54
CA ALA A 102 -36.37 6.23 9.67
C ALA A 102 -37.39 5.75 8.62
N ILE A 103 -36.95 5.45 7.40
CA ILE A 103 -37.80 4.86 6.35
C ILE A 103 -38.23 3.44 6.74
N GLN A 104 -37.31 2.60 7.23
CA GLN A 104 -37.62 1.24 7.71
C GLN A 104 -38.68 1.26 8.83
N MET A 105 -38.50 2.14 9.83
CA MET A 105 -39.47 2.32 10.91
C MET A 105 -40.84 2.78 10.41
N LYS A 106 -40.89 3.70 9.44
CA LYS A 106 -42.15 4.18 8.85
C LYS A 106 -42.86 3.11 8.01
N LEU A 107 -42.11 2.17 7.45
CA LEU A 107 -42.65 1.09 6.63
C LEU A 107 -43.07 -0.16 7.45
N ASN A 108 -42.95 -0.13 8.79
CA ASN A 108 -43.18 -1.28 9.66
C ASN A 108 -42.45 -2.55 9.18
N LEU A 109 -41.19 -2.40 8.75
CA LEU A 109 -40.24 -3.51 8.61
C LEU A 109 -39.54 -3.79 9.94
#